data_AF-A0A8T7DKG0-F1
#
_entry.id   AF-A0A8T7DKG0-F1
#
_cell.length_a   1.000
_cell.length_b   1.000
_cell.length_c   1.000
_cell.angle_alpha   90.00
_cell.angle_beta   90.00
_cell.angle_gamma   90.00
#
_symmetry.space_group_name_H-M   'P 1'
#
loop_
_entity.id
_entity.type
_entity.pdbx_description
1 polymer ?
#
loop_
_entity_poly.entity_id
_entity_poly.type
_entity_poly.pdbx_seq_one_letter_code
_entity_poly.pdbx_strand_id
1 'polypeptide(L)'
;MKKPENIYFFGTCLIDLLYPKAGLAGMQLVQREGINVIFPQNQTCCGQPAFNSGYRNEALDVARNLLQCFPKDIPLVVPSGSCAGMIKHHWPELFKNHPEEQSVKRLSDQTYELTQFLTDVLDIKLEDLGQPVKVAIHTSCAA
;
A
#
# COMPACT_ATOMS: atom_id res chain seq x y z
N MET A 1 -0.16 3.06 18.35
CA MET A 1 -1.18 3.90 17.68
C MET A 1 -2.56 3.31 18.00
N LYS A 2 -3.64 4.10 18.08
CA LYS A 2 -4.98 3.52 18.30
C LYS A 2 -5.41 2.78 17.01
N LYS A 3 -6.00 1.59 17.14
CA LYS A 3 -6.52 0.80 16.02
C LYS A 3 -7.45 1.66 15.15
N PRO A 4 -7.19 1.81 13.84
CA PRO A 4 -8.00 2.66 12.97
C PRO A 4 -9.33 1.99 12.65
N GLU A 5 -10.39 2.79 12.52
CA GLU A 5 -11.71 2.27 12.12
C GLU A 5 -11.79 2.00 10.62
N ASN A 6 -11.09 2.80 9.81
CA ASN A 6 -11.11 2.75 8.36
C ASN A 6 -9.69 2.81 7.81
N ILE A 7 -9.44 2.06 6.74
CA ILE A 7 -8.20 2.16 5.95
C ILE A 7 -8.51 2.18 4.46
N TYR A 8 -7.60 2.74 3.67
CA TYR A 8 -7.55 2.49 2.23
C TYR A 8 -6.72 1.24 1.95
N PHE A 9 -7.19 0.41 1.03
CA PHE A 9 -6.41 -0.69 0.49
C PHE A 9 -6.05 -0.39 -0.96
N PHE A 10 -4.75 -0.20 -1.22
CA PHE A 10 -4.25 -0.06 -2.58
C PHE A 10 -3.91 -1.44 -3.13
N GLY A 11 -4.75 -1.95 -4.03
CA GLY A 11 -4.62 -3.30 -4.59
C GLY A 11 -3.37 -3.50 -5.44
N THR A 12 -2.74 -2.42 -5.90
CA THR A 12 -1.64 -2.41 -6.89
C THR A 12 -2.05 -2.95 -8.26
N CYS A 13 -1.39 -2.48 -9.31
CA CYS A 13 -1.74 -2.85 -10.69
C CYS A 13 -1.53 -4.35 -10.99
N LEU A 14 -0.48 -4.98 -10.46
CA LEU A 14 -0.17 -6.38 -10.77
C LEU A 14 -1.05 -7.36 -10.00
N ILE A 15 -1.32 -7.11 -8.71
CA ILE A 15 -2.19 -7.98 -7.92
C ILE A 15 -3.61 -7.88 -8.47
N ASP A 16 -4.11 -6.69 -8.78
CA ASP A 16 -5.46 -6.52 -9.33
C ASP A 16 -5.64 -7.26 -10.67
N LEU A 17 -4.65 -7.14 -11.56
CA LEU A 17 -4.72 -7.74 -12.90
C LEU A 17 -4.46 -9.26 -12.92
N LEU A 18 -3.49 -9.74 -12.12
CA LEU A 18 -2.95 -11.10 -12.26
C LEU A 18 -3.29 -12.01 -11.09
N TYR A 19 -3.41 -11.45 -9.87
CA TYR A 19 -3.60 -12.22 -8.65
C TYR A 19 -4.69 -11.63 -7.74
N PRO A 20 -5.91 -11.36 -8.25
CA PRO A 20 -6.94 -10.62 -7.50
C PRO A 20 -7.35 -11.35 -6.21
N LYS A 21 -7.27 -12.68 -6.19
CA LYS A 21 -7.52 -13.48 -4.98
C LYS A 21 -6.55 -13.15 -3.84
N ALA A 22 -5.30 -12.79 -4.13
CA ALA A 22 -4.34 -12.37 -3.13
C ALA A 22 -4.71 -11.00 -2.53
N GLY A 23 -5.16 -10.05 -3.36
CA GLY A 23 -5.68 -8.77 -2.90
C GLY A 23 -6.92 -8.92 -2.01
N LEU A 24 -7.88 -9.74 -2.43
CA LEU A 24 -9.07 -10.08 -1.63
C LEU A 24 -8.69 -10.71 -0.28
N ALA A 25 -7.76 -11.66 -0.28
CA ALA A 25 -7.27 -12.27 0.96
C ALA A 25 -6.59 -11.25 1.89
N GLY A 26 -5.78 -10.34 1.35
CA GLY A 26 -5.17 -9.25 2.12
C GLY A 26 -6.21 -8.33 2.77
N MET A 27 -7.27 -7.96 2.04
CA MET A 27 -8.38 -7.19 2.60
C MET A 27 -9.11 -7.96 3.70
N GLN A 28 -9.35 -9.26 3.50
CA GLN A 28 -10.01 -10.11 4.50
C GLN A 28 -9.21 -10.21 5.81
N LEU A 29 -7.88 -10.26 5.76
CA LEU A 29 -7.03 -10.24 6.97
C LEU A 29 -7.27 -8.98 7.79
N VAL A 30 -7.33 -7.82 7.13
CA VAL A 30 -7.60 -6.53 7.78
C VAL A 30 -9.05 -6.45 8.30
N GLN A 31 -10.03 -6.97 7.54
CA GLN A 31 -11.43 -6.98 7.95
C GLN A 31 -11.71 -7.87 9.16
N ARG A 32 -10.97 -8.98 9.33
CA ARG A 32 -11.06 -9.86 10.51
C ARG A 32 -10.73 -9.14 11.81
N GLU A 33 -9.91 -8.10 11.71
CA GLU A 33 -9.59 -7.22 12.81
C GLU A 33 -10.70 -6.19 13.12
N GLY A 34 -11.84 -6.25 12.44
CA GLY A 34 -12.96 -5.32 12.65
C GLY A 34 -12.75 -3.94 12.01
N ILE A 35 -11.81 -3.84 11.06
CA ILE A 35 -11.49 -2.60 10.34
C ILE A 35 -12.27 -2.55 9.03
N ASN A 36 -12.86 -1.40 8.73
CA ASN A 36 -13.50 -1.17 7.45
C ASN A 36 -12.46 -0.89 6.36
N VAL A 37 -12.50 -1.69 5.29
CA VAL A 37 -11.56 -1.57 4.16
C VAL A 37 -12.22 -0.83 3.01
N ILE A 38 -11.64 0.31 2.65
CA ILE A 38 -12.09 1.13 1.54
C ILE A 38 -11.20 0.84 0.33
N PHE A 39 -11.80 0.38 -0.76
CA PHE A 39 -11.12 0.13 -2.04
C PHE A 39 -11.67 1.04 -3.14
N PRO A 40 -11.01 2.18 -3.43
CA PRO A 40 -11.38 3.03 -4.57
C PRO A 40 -11.25 2.28 -5.90
N GLN A 41 -12.27 2.30 -6.76
CA GLN A 41 -12.27 1.52 -8.01
C GLN A 41 -11.37 2.11 -9.11
N ASN A 42 -10.99 3.38 -8.99
CA ASN A 42 -10.21 4.12 -9.98
C ASN A 42 -8.69 4.11 -9.69
N GLN A 43 -8.22 3.15 -8.90
CA GLN A 43 -6.78 2.94 -8.66
C GLN A 43 -6.07 2.57 -9.98
N THR A 44 -4.81 2.99 -10.12
CA THR A 44 -3.98 2.65 -11.28
C THR A 44 -2.64 2.04 -10.84
N CYS A 45 -1.51 2.61 -11.25
CA CYS A 45 -0.17 2.17 -10.86
C CYS A 45 0.45 3.19 -9.88
N CYS A 46 1.43 2.77 -9.09
CA CYS A 46 2.20 3.67 -8.22
C CYS A 46 3.27 4.48 -8.96
N GLY A 47 3.49 4.21 -10.26
CA GLY A 47 4.49 4.88 -11.10
C GLY A 47 5.92 4.33 -11.00
N GLN A 48 6.16 3.31 -10.16
CA GLN A 48 7.51 2.79 -9.92
C GLN A 48 8.25 2.32 -11.19
N PRO A 49 7.65 1.59 -12.15
CA PRO A 49 8.38 1.18 -13.35
C PRO A 49 8.95 2.37 -14.14
N ALA A 50 8.14 3.41 -14.36
CA ALA A 50 8.57 4.63 -15.04
C ALA A 50 9.66 5.36 -14.24
N PHE A 51 9.51 5.45 -12.91
CA PHE A 51 10.48 6.08 -12.02
C PHE A 51 11.85 5.40 -12.09
N ASN A 52 11.88 4.06 -11.99
CA ASN A 52 13.11 3.26 -12.04
C ASN A 52 13.80 3.35 -13.41
N SER A 53 13.04 3.56 -14.48
CA SER A 53 13.57 3.75 -15.84
C SER A 53 13.97 5.19 -16.15
N GLY A 54 13.84 6.13 -15.20
CA GLY A 54 14.23 7.54 -15.38
C GLY A 54 13.14 8.44 -15.96
N TYR A 55 11.95 7.90 -16.28
CA TYR A 55 10.79 8.63 -16.79
C TYR A 55 10.03 9.31 -15.64
N ARG A 56 10.64 10.34 -15.04
CA ARG A 56 10.13 10.99 -13.82
C ARG A 56 8.83 11.76 -14.05
N ASN A 57 8.65 12.40 -15.20
CA ASN A 57 7.42 13.15 -15.50
C ASN A 57 6.23 12.19 -15.67
N GLU A 58 6.43 11.08 -16.37
CA GLU A 58 5.44 10.04 -16.58
C GLU A 58 5.09 9.34 -15.26
N ALA A 59 6.10 9.07 -14.42
CA ALA A 59 5.88 8.55 -13.08
C ALA A 59 5.03 9.51 -12.22
N LEU A 60 5.29 10.82 -12.33
CA LEU A 60 4.55 11.85 -11.60
C LEU A 60 3.09 11.93 -12.06
N ASP A 61 2.81 11.87 -13.36
CA ASP A 61 1.44 11.90 -13.89
C ASP A 61 0.64 10.67 -13.46
N VAL A 62 1.26 9.48 -13.48
CA VAL A 62 0.64 8.25 -12.96
C VAL A 62 0.37 8.37 -11.46
N ALA A 63 1.35 8.86 -10.69
CA ALA A 63 1.21 9.01 -9.25
C ALA A 63 0.13 10.03 -8.86
N ARG A 64 -0.04 11.12 -9.62
CA ARG A 64 -1.12 12.10 -9.42
C ARG A 64 -2.50 11.47 -9.53
N ASN A 65 -2.71 10.64 -10.54
CA ASN A 65 -3.98 9.93 -10.72
C ASN A 65 -4.27 9.00 -9.55
N LEU A 66 -3.26 8.26 -9.08
CA LEU A 66 -3.41 7.39 -7.92
C LEU A 66 -3.66 8.19 -6.63
N LEU A 67 -2.97 9.31 -6.41
CA LEU A 67 -3.13 10.16 -5.22
C LEU A 67 -4.59 10.63 -5.02
N GLN A 68 -5.31 10.93 -6.10
CA GLN A 68 -6.72 11.34 -6.04
C GLN A 68 -7.66 10.28 -5.44
N CYS A 69 -7.24 9.02 -5.41
CA CYS A 69 -8.02 7.94 -4.80
C CYS A 69 -8.06 8.00 -3.28
N PHE A 70 -7.15 8.76 -2.65
CA PHE A 70 -6.94 8.74 -1.20
C PHE A 70 -7.13 10.12 -0.55
N PRO A 71 -8.33 10.76 -0.66
CA PRO A 71 -8.56 12.12 -0.17
C PRO A 71 -8.71 12.23 1.36
N LYS A 72 -8.80 11.11 2.08
CA LYS A 72 -9.03 11.08 3.54
C LYS A 72 -7.71 10.84 4.26
N ASP A 73 -7.61 11.40 5.46
CA ASP A 73 -6.47 11.24 6.37
C ASP A 73 -6.61 9.92 7.15
N ILE A 74 -6.46 8.79 6.45
CA ILE A 74 -6.55 7.43 7.00
C ILE A 74 -5.41 6.56 6.44
N PRO A 75 -4.99 5.49 7.16
CA PRO A 75 -3.90 4.64 6.70
C PRO A 75 -4.11 4.06 5.30
N LEU A 76 -3.04 4.01 4.52
CA LEU A 76 -2.97 3.34 3.23
C LEU A 76 -2.22 2.03 3.39
N VAL A 77 -2.90 0.90 3.19
CA VAL A 77 -2.32 -0.45 3.28
C VAL A 77 -2.07 -0.99 1.89
N VAL A 78 -0.85 -1.50 1.66
CA VAL A 78 -0.39 -1.94 0.34
C VAL A 78 0.19 -3.36 0.43
N PRO A 79 -0.36 -4.36 -0.27
CA PRO A 79 0.13 -5.75 -0.27
C PRO A 79 1.34 -5.95 -1.21
N SER A 80 2.24 -4.97 -1.24
CA SER A 80 3.41 -4.97 -2.12
C SER A 80 4.47 -4.04 -1.56
N GLY A 81 5.60 -4.61 -1.14
CA GLY A 81 6.73 -3.82 -0.64
C GLY A 81 7.23 -2.79 -1.66
N SER A 82 7.26 -3.14 -2.96
CA SER A 82 7.75 -2.21 -3.97
C SER A 82 6.81 -1.01 -4.16
N CYS A 83 5.49 -1.22 -4.14
CA CYS A 83 4.51 -0.12 -4.23
C CYS A 83 4.45 0.69 -2.93
N ALA A 84 4.51 0.02 -1.76
CA ALA A 84 4.58 0.67 -0.46
C ALA A 84 5.82 1.58 -0.39
N GLY A 85 6.99 1.05 -0.76
CA GLY A 85 8.25 1.79 -0.81
C GLY A 85 8.23 2.95 -1.81
N MET A 86 7.59 2.77 -2.98
CA MET A 86 7.40 3.85 -3.95
C MET A 86 6.64 5.03 -3.33
N ILE A 87 5.50 4.77 -2.70
CA ILE A 87 4.67 5.82 -2.10
C ILE A 87 5.35 6.42 -0.87
N LYS A 88 5.93 5.58 -0.02
CA LYS A 88 6.54 6.01 1.25
C LYS A 88 7.84 6.79 1.04
N HIS A 89 8.73 6.32 0.17
CA HIS A 89 10.09 6.86 0.07
C HIS A 89 10.34 7.70 -1.17
N HIS A 90 9.68 7.39 -2.29
CA HIS A 90 9.99 8.01 -3.59
C HIS A 90 8.98 9.07 -4.03
N TRP A 91 7.71 8.96 -3.64
CA TRP A 91 6.74 10.01 -3.91
C TRP A 91 7.11 11.37 -3.28
N PRO A 92 7.63 11.46 -2.03
CA PRO A 92 8.05 12.75 -1.47
C PRO A 92 9.11 13.46 -2.32
N GLU A 93 10.04 12.72 -2.92
CA GLU A 93 11.02 13.27 -3.88
C GLU A 93 10.35 13.66 -5.19
N LEU A 94 9.51 12.78 -5.73
CA LEU A 94 8.82 12.95 -7.02
C LEU A 94 7.91 14.17 -7.05
N PHE A 95 7.26 14.49 -5.92
CA PHE A 95 6.33 15.62 -5.78
C PHE A 95 6.94 16.86 -5.16
N LYS A 96 8.26 16.90 -4.94
CA LYS A 96 8.92 18.07 -4.36
C LYS A 96 8.68 19.33 -5.21
N ASN A 97 8.28 20.42 -4.56
CA ASN A 97 7.89 21.70 -5.18
C ASN A 97 6.63 21.64 -6.06
N HIS A 98 5.82 20.58 -5.97
CA HIS A 98 4.51 20.52 -6.61
C HIS A 98 3.38 20.83 -5.60
N PRO A 99 2.21 21.30 -6.06
CA PRO A 99 1.09 21.64 -5.18
C PRO A 99 0.65 20.50 -4.25
N GLU A 100 0.85 19.24 -4.67
CA GLU A 100 0.45 18.05 -3.92
C GLU A 100 1.47 17.60 -2.85
N GLU A 101 2.62 18.27 -2.73
CA GLU A 101 3.74 17.86 -1.85
C GLU A 101 3.29 17.55 -0.42
N GLN A 102 2.46 18.40 0.18
CA GLN A 102 1.97 18.20 1.55
C GLN A 102 1.02 17.00 1.67
N SER A 103 0.15 16.80 0.67
CA SER A 103 -0.76 15.65 0.62
C SER A 103 0.01 14.34 0.46
N VAL A 104 1.04 14.35 -0.38
CA VAL A 104 1.93 13.21 -0.60
C VAL A 104 2.74 12.90 0.64
N LYS A 105 3.30 13.90 1.32
CA LYS A 105 4.03 13.69 2.57
C LYS A 105 3.15 13.00 3.61
N ARG A 106 1.91 13.49 3.79
CA ARG A 106 0.94 12.89 4.70
C ARG A 106 0.63 11.43 4.33
N LEU A 107 0.32 11.17 3.06
CA LEU A 107 0.00 9.82 2.59
C LEU A 107 1.19 8.86 2.74
N SER A 108 2.41 9.33 2.45
CA SER A 108 3.66 8.59 2.67
C SER A 108 3.83 8.20 4.15
N ASP A 109 3.66 9.17 5.06
CA ASP A 109 3.77 8.94 6.50
C ASP A 109 2.76 7.87 7.00
N GLN A 110 1.60 7.76 6.33
CA GLN A 110 0.52 6.82 6.63
C GLN A 110 0.45 5.60 5.71
N THR A 111 1.45 5.39 4.86
CA THR A 111 1.54 4.21 4.00
C THR A 111 2.23 3.08 4.75
N TYR A 112 1.59 1.91 4.76
CA TYR A 112 2.09 0.69 5.39
C TYR A 112 2.08 -0.46 4.39
N GLU A 113 3.14 -1.25 4.41
CA GLU A 113 3.11 -2.58 3.80
C GLU A 113 2.13 -3.47 4.60
N LEU A 114 1.43 -4.40 3.95
CA LEU A 114 0.38 -5.21 4.59
C LEU A 114 0.87 -5.94 5.86
N THR A 115 2.02 -6.61 5.79
CA THR A 115 2.57 -7.34 6.94
C THR A 115 2.96 -6.40 8.06
N GLN A 116 3.62 -5.27 7.73
CA GLN A 116 3.94 -4.21 8.68
C GLN A 116 2.67 -3.67 9.36
N PHE A 117 1.59 -3.45 8.61
CA PHE A 117 0.34 -2.96 9.19
C PHE A 117 -0.25 -3.98 10.18
N LEU A 118 -0.27 -5.26 9.81
CA LEU A 118 -0.78 -6.33 10.65
C LEU A 118 0.05 -6.51 11.95
N THR A 119 1.38 -6.43 11.88
CA THR A 119 2.24 -6.66 13.05
C THR A 119 2.43 -5.40 13.88
N ASP A 120 2.75 -4.27 13.26
CA ASP A 120 3.26 -3.09 13.98
C ASP A 120 2.13 -2.12 14.36
N VAL A 121 1.04 -2.12 13.58
CA VAL A 121 -0.12 -1.24 13.84
C VAL A 121 -1.23 -2.00 14.56
N LEU A 122 -1.59 -3.18 14.08
CA LEU A 122 -2.69 -3.96 14.66
C LEU A 122 -2.26 -4.90 15.78
N ASP A 123 -0.98 -5.29 15.83
CA ASP A 123 -0.44 -6.29 16.76
C ASP A 123 -1.32 -7.56 16.81
N ILE A 124 -1.63 -8.09 15.63
CA ILE A 124 -2.54 -9.23 15.50
C ILE A 124 -2.05 -10.46 16.28
N LYS A 125 -2.99 -11.24 16.81
CA LYS A 125 -2.70 -12.53 17.46
C LYS A 125 -3.15 -13.66 16.55
N LEU A 126 -2.20 -14.48 16.13
CA LEU A 126 -2.45 -15.64 15.28
C LEU A 126 -2.77 -16.86 16.15
N GLU A 127 -4.05 -17.24 16.20
CA GLU A 127 -4.51 -18.41 16.96
C GLU A 127 -4.67 -19.66 16.08
N ASP A 128 -4.96 -19.48 14.80
CA ASP A 128 -5.12 -20.55 13.81
C ASP A 128 -3.82 -20.77 13.01
N LEU A 129 -2.90 -21.52 13.60
CA LEU A 129 -1.56 -21.76 13.03
C LEU A 129 -1.49 -22.94 12.05
N GLY A 130 -2.57 -23.73 11.94
CA GLY A 130 -2.56 -24.98 11.16
C GLY A 130 -1.51 -25.99 11.63
N GLN A 131 -1.17 -26.94 10.74
CA GLN A 131 -0.08 -27.89 11.00
C GLN A 131 1.27 -27.28 10.62
N PRO A 132 2.37 -27.64 11.30
CA PRO A 132 3.70 -27.18 10.93
C PRO A 132 4.03 -27.55 9.48
N VAL A 133 4.41 -26.54 8.68
CA VAL A 133 4.81 -26.70 7.28
C VAL A 133 6.17 -26.05 7.05
N LYS A 134 6.92 -26.58 6.07
CA LYS A 134 8.18 -25.98 5.65
C LYS A 134 7.92 -24.99 4.52
N VAL A 135 8.29 -23.73 4.73
CA VAL A 135 8.15 -22.65 3.74
C VAL A 135 9.50 -22.04 3.38
N ALA A 136 9.64 -21.59 2.14
CA ALA A 136 10.75 -20.75 1.72
C ALA A 136 10.26 -19.29 1.70
N ILE A 137 10.89 -18.44 2.51
CA ILE A 137 10.54 -17.02 2.57
C ILE A 137 11.38 -16.28 1.54
N HIS A 138 10.72 -15.52 0.68
CA HIS A 138 11.36 -14.57 -0.22
C HIS A 138 11.04 -13.16 0.23
N THR A 139 12.05 -12.45 0.74
CA THR A 139 11.92 -11.05 1.13
C THR A 139 12.15 -10.16 -0.09
N SER A 140 11.30 -9.15 -0.26
CA SER A 140 11.48 -8.12 -1.28
C SER A 140 12.71 -7.26 -0.97
N CYS A 141 13.41 -6.80 -2.00
CA CYS A 141 14.51 -5.83 -1.85
C CYS A 141 14.04 -4.44 -1.40
N ALA A 142 12.74 -4.17 -1.54
CA ALA A 142 12.10 -2.88 -1.28
C ALA A 142 11.05 -2.93 -0.15
N ALA A 143 10.94 -4.06 0.56
CA ALA A 143 10.04 -4.22 1.71
C ALA A 143 10.73 -3.77 3.01
#